data_AF-A0A2V5TWZ7-F1
#
_entry.id   AF-A0A2V5TWZ7-F1
#
_cell.length_a   1.000
_cell.length_b   1.000
_cell.length_c   1.000
_cell.angle_alpha   90.00
_cell.angle_beta   90.00
_cell.angle_gamma   90.00
#
_symmetry.space_group_name_H-M   'P 1'
#
loop_
_entity.id
_entity.type
_entity.pdbx_description
1 polymer ?
#
loop_
_entity_poly.entity_id
_entity_poly.type
_entity_poly.pdbx_seq_one_letter_code
_entity_poly.pdbx_strand_id
1 'polypeptide(L)'
;MSSFDPTAVRKAVAEFTPSRPQKFQDLFPAKDLIAELRQKRASYRAIAELLTKHCLPTSKTAIAVFCHAVLGEIVRPRRRPGRKRPPGSVQGNGENTASDSTPASSISASAELPTNPVGDVAAPGRTRGPRIAQVRLIKPPST
;
A
#
# COMPACT_ATOMS: atom_id res chain seq x y z
N MET A 1 35.92 51.79 13.22
CA MET A 1 35.63 50.51 12.53
C MET A 1 36.21 49.40 13.38
N SER A 2 35.38 48.50 13.91
CA SER A 2 35.85 47.36 14.72
C SER A 2 36.83 46.53 13.88
N SER A 3 38.07 46.40 14.34
CA SER A 3 39.08 45.56 13.69
C SER A 3 38.62 44.10 13.70
N PHE A 4 38.86 43.39 12.62
CA PHE A 4 38.58 41.97 12.50
C PHE A 4 39.61 41.20 13.34
N ASP A 5 39.17 40.55 14.42
CA ASP A 5 40.03 39.68 15.23
C ASP A 5 39.89 38.21 14.78
N PRO A 6 40.91 37.64 14.11
CA PRO A 6 40.85 36.27 13.63
C PRO A 6 40.80 35.24 14.77
N THR A 7 41.24 35.60 15.97
CA THR A 7 41.23 34.68 17.13
C THR A 7 39.83 34.53 17.71
N ALA A 8 39.08 35.63 17.81
CA ALA A 8 37.67 35.62 18.19
C ALA A 8 36.81 34.83 17.19
N VAL A 9 37.08 34.95 15.89
CA VAL A 9 36.37 34.19 14.85
C VAL A 9 36.65 32.69 14.96
N ARG A 10 37.90 32.27 15.22
CA ARG A 10 38.23 30.84 15.41
C ARG A 10 37.54 30.25 16.65
N LYS A 11 37.41 31.02 17.72
CA LYS A 11 36.63 30.61 18.91
C LYS A 11 35.15 30.47 18.58
N ALA A 12 34.56 31.45 17.90
CA ALA A 12 33.17 31.39 17.45
C ALA A 12 32.91 30.19 16.53
N VAL A 13 33.86 29.85 15.64
CA VAL A 13 33.76 28.65 14.77
C VAL A 13 33.88 27.36 15.57
N ALA A 14 34.71 27.32 16.61
CA ALA A 14 34.83 26.15 17.49
C ALA A 14 33.57 25.94 18.35
N GLU A 15 32.90 27.02 18.76
CA GLU A 15 31.64 26.99 19.52
C GLU A 15 30.39 26.84 18.63
N PHE A 16 30.52 27.14 17.34
CA PHE A 16 29.42 27.04 16.38
C PHE A 16 29.03 25.58 16.16
N THR A 17 28.09 25.14 16.98
CA THR A 17 27.36 23.90 16.75
C THR A 17 26.11 24.26 15.96
N PRO A 18 26.00 23.89 14.67
CA PRO A 18 24.78 24.15 13.91
C PRO A 18 23.63 23.44 14.61
N SER A 19 22.75 24.22 15.24
CA SER A 19 21.57 23.69 15.91
C SER A 19 20.67 23.07 14.87
N ARG A 20 20.56 21.74 14.90
CA ARG A 20 19.70 21.01 13.99
C ARG A 20 18.26 21.33 14.38
N PRO A 21 17.45 21.99 13.52
CA PRO A 21 16.06 22.25 13.85
C PRO A 21 15.37 20.90 14.09
N GLN A 22 14.91 20.69 15.32
CA GLN A 22 14.20 19.47 15.67
C GLN A 22 12.86 19.47 14.93
N LYS A 23 12.57 18.36 14.25
CA LYS A 23 11.34 18.21 13.47
C LYS A 23 10.15 18.32 14.44
N PHE A 24 9.12 19.05 14.02
CA PHE A 24 7.86 19.17 14.74
C PHE A 24 7.93 19.88 16.11
N GLN A 25 8.95 20.70 16.37
CA GLN A 25 9.04 21.50 17.62
C GLN A 25 7.74 22.23 17.92
N ASP A 26 7.14 22.83 16.91
CA ASP A 26 5.91 23.61 17.08
C ASP A 26 4.67 22.71 17.33
N LEU A 27 4.70 21.44 16.92
CA LEU A 27 3.59 20.51 17.10
C LEU A 27 3.68 19.70 18.40
N PHE A 28 4.85 19.63 19.04
CA PHE A 28 5.00 18.91 20.31
C PHE A 28 4.10 19.45 21.44
N PRO A 29 3.94 20.78 21.62
CA PRO A 29 2.99 21.31 22.61
C PRO A 29 1.54 20.88 22.37
N ALA A 30 1.15 20.68 21.10
CA ALA A 30 -0.19 20.25 20.71
C ALA A 30 -0.33 18.72 20.58
N LYS A 31 0.67 17.94 21.02
CA LYS A 31 0.70 16.48 20.84
C LYS A 31 -0.55 15.81 21.40
N ASP A 32 -0.92 16.14 22.63
CA ASP A 32 -2.03 15.49 23.32
C ASP A 32 -3.39 15.85 22.68
N LEU A 33 -3.53 17.11 22.22
CA LEU A 33 -4.70 17.55 21.45
C LEU A 33 -4.81 16.82 20.11
N ILE A 34 -3.70 16.67 19.39
CA ILE A 34 -3.66 15.93 18.12
C ILE A 34 -4.01 14.46 18.36
N ALA A 35 -3.48 13.86 19.42
CA ALA A 35 -3.78 12.48 19.80
C ALA A 35 -5.27 12.29 20.12
N GLU A 36 -5.88 13.21 20.87
CA GLU A 36 -7.32 13.18 21.18
C GLU A 36 -8.17 13.31 19.93
N LEU A 37 -7.82 14.23 19.02
CA LEU A 37 -8.54 14.40 17.74
C LEU A 37 -8.43 13.15 16.86
N ARG A 38 -7.27 12.47 16.84
CA ARG A 38 -7.11 11.20 16.13
C ARG A 38 -7.89 10.06 16.77
N GLN A 39 -7.97 10.03 18.10
CA GLN A 39 -8.83 9.09 18.82
C GLN A 39 -10.30 9.26 18.42
N LYS A 40 -10.75 10.52 18.26
CA LYS A 40 -12.07 10.88 17.72
C LYS A 40 -12.21 10.70 16.20
N ARG A 41 -11.23 10.07 15.54
CA ARG A 41 -11.19 9.83 14.09
C ARG A 41 -11.26 11.10 13.23
N ALA A 42 -10.87 12.26 13.75
CA ALA A 42 -10.79 13.49 12.97
C ALA A 42 -9.79 13.32 11.81
N SER A 43 -10.16 13.87 10.65
CA SER A 43 -9.29 13.83 9.47
C SER A 43 -8.09 14.77 9.63
N TYR A 44 -6.96 14.48 8.99
CA TYR A 44 -5.78 15.36 9.04
C TYR A 44 -6.07 16.78 8.55
N ARG A 45 -7.03 16.97 7.64
CA ARG A 45 -7.45 18.31 7.20
C ARG A 45 -8.18 19.07 8.32
N ALA A 46 -9.13 18.41 8.98
CA ALA A 46 -9.88 19.02 10.08
C ALA A 46 -8.95 19.41 11.24
N ILE A 47 -7.96 18.55 11.56
CA ILE A 47 -6.96 18.87 12.59
C ILE A 47 -6.12 20.08 12.16
N ALA A 48 -5.69 20.17 10.90
CA ALA A 48 -4.95 21.33 10.39
C ALA A 48 -5.74 22.63 10.50
N GLU A 49 -7.00 22.60 10.11
CA GLU A 49 -7.87 23.77 10.18
C GLU A 49 -8.10 24.20 11.63
N LEU A 50 -8.27 23.26 12.55
CA LEU A 50 -8.46 23.56 13.97
C LEU A 50 -7.18 24.14 14.60
N LEU A 51 -6.02 23.52 14.34
CA LEU A 51 -4.75 24.01 14.86
C LEU A 51 -4.39 25.37 14.27
N THR A 52 -4.68 25.61 12.98
CA THR A 52 -4.47 26.91 12.33
C THR A 52 -5.31 28.01 12.96
N LYS A 53 -6.49 27.70 13.49
CA LYS A 53 -7.36 28.67 14.18
C LYS A 53 -6.90 29.01 15.59
N HIS A 54 -6.29 28.07 16.32
CA HIS A 54 -6.13 28.20 17.78
C HIS A 54 -4.69 28.08 18.29
N CYS A 55 -3.83 27.35 17.58
CA CYS A 55 -2.48 27.07 18.04
C CYS A 55 -1.48 27.79 17.15
N LEU A 56 -1.40 27.39 15.87
CA LEU A 56 -0.34 27.75 14.95
C LEU A 56 -0.77 27.43 13.51
N PRO A 57 -0.32 28.19 12.50
CA PRO A 57 -0.56 27.84 11.10
C PRO A 57 0.13 26.52 10.76
N THR A 58 -0.64 25.48 10.47
CA THR A 58 -0.12 24.13 10.21
C THR A 58 -0.79 23.52 8.98
N SER A 59 -0.01 22.78 8.20
CA SER A 59 -0.52 22.13 7.00
C SER A 59 -1.00 20.70 7.28
N LYS A 60 -1.94 20.22 6.46
CA LYS A 60 -2.39 18.82 6.49
C LYS A 60 -1.22 17.83 6.42
N THR A 61 -0.22 18.13 5.58
CA THR A 61 0.95 17.26 5.40
C THR A 61 1.83 17.23 6.64
N ALA A 62 2.04 18.37 7.31
CA ALA A 62 2.79 18.41 8.56
C ALA A 62 2.16 17.51 9.63
N ILE A 63 0.84 17.55 9.77
CA ILE A 63 0.10 16.72 10.73
C ILE A 63 0.15 15.24 10.36
N ALA A 64 -0.02 14.91 9.07
CA ALA A 64 0.08 13.53 8.63
C ALA A 64 1.46 12.94 8.97
N VAL A 65 2.54 13.65 8.66
CA VAL A 65 3.89 13.19 8.98
C VAL A 65 4.10 13.12 10.49
N PHE A 66 3.59 14.08 11.26
CA PHE A 66 3.64 14.05 12.73
C PHE A 66 2.92 12.83 13.31
N CYS A 67 1.69 12.54 12.88
CA CYS A 67 0.94 11.36 13.37
C CYS A 67 1.67 10.05 13.03
N HIS A 68 2.29 9.96 11.85
CA HIS A 68 3.07 8.78 11.48
C HIS A 68 4.39 8.67 12.26
N ALA A 69 5.08 9.77 12.49
CA ALA A 69 6.40 9.78 13.15
C ALA A 69 6.32 9.71 14.68
N VAL A 70 5.36 10.41 15.30
CA VAL A 70 5.28 10.63 16.75
C VAL A 70 4.21 9.75 17.40
N LEU A 71 3.04 9.62 16.78
CA LEU A 71 1.96 8.76 17.30
C LEU A 71 2.09 7.31 16.81
N GLY A 72 3.05 7.03 15.92
CA GLY A 72 3.27 5.70 15.37
C GLY A 72 2.04 5.17 14.65
N GLU A 73 1.20 6.06 14.12
CA GLU A 73 -0.11 5.70 13.61
C GLU A 73 0.07 4.71 12.46
N ILE A 74 -0.33 3.46 12.73
CA ILE A 74 0.07 2.31 11.94
C ILE A 74 -0.49 2.47 10.53
N VAL A 75 0.36 2.94 9.62
CA VAL A 75 0.22 2.68 8.19
C VAL A 75 0.42 1.18 8.08
N ARG A 76 -0.59 0.37 8.43
CA ARG A 76 -0.46 -1.08 8.32
C ARG A 76 -0.07 -1.30 6.87
N PRO A 77 1.15 -1.77 6.54
CA PRO A 77 1.36 -2.34 5.23
C PRO A 77 0.30 -3.42 5.19
N ARG A 78 -0.68 -3.24 4.30
CA ARG A 78 -1.84 -4.12 4.15
C ARG A 78 -1.30 -5.42 3.56
N ARG A 79 -0.49 -6.14 4.36
CA ARG A 79 -0.02 -7.48 4.11
C ARG A 79 -1.32 -8.26 4.08
N ARG A 80 -1.78 -8.50 2.85
CA ARG A 80 -2.92 -9.36 2.57
C ARG A 80 -2.71 -10.61 3.43
N PRO A 81 -3.65 -10.96 4.32
CA PRO A 81 -3.61 -12.25 4.97
C PRO A 81 -3.43 -13.27 3.87
N GLY A 82 -2.32 -14.03 3.90
CA GLY A 82 -2.03 -15.02 2.89
C GLY A 82 -3.27 -15.88 2.70
N ARG A 83 -3.82 -15.89 1.48
CA ARG A 83 -4.97 -16.70 1.10
C ARG A 83 -4.65 -18.14 1.48
N LYS A 84 -5.23 -18.64 2.57
CA LYS A 84 -5.15 -20.05 2.97
C LYS A 84 -5.76 -20.84 1.81
N ARG A 85 -4.91 -21.56 1.08
CA ARG A 85 -5.33 -22.56 0.10
C ARG A 85 -5.96 -23.70 0.91
N PRO A 86 -7.21 -24.13 0.64
CA PRO A 86 -7.74 -25.31 1.30
C PRO A 86 -6.91 -26.54 0.91
N PRO A 87 -6.70 -27.50 1.82
CA PRO A 87 -6.04 -28.76 1.48
C PRO A 87 -6.86 -29.47 0.41
N GLY A 88 -6.17 -29.98 -0.62
CA GLY A 88 -6.79 -30.75 -1.69
C GLY A 88 -7.58 -31.92 -1.12
N SER A 89 -8.83 -32.04 -1.55
CA SER A 89 -9.66 -33.21 -1.36
C SER A 89 -8.98 -34.42 -2.02
N VAL A 90 -8.43 -35.31 -1.21
CA VAL A 90 -8.16 -36.68 -1.64
C VAL A 90 -9.48 -37.43 -1.54
N GLN A 91 -10.04 -37.80 -2.70
CA GLN A 91 -11.16 -38.73 -2.81
C GLN A 91 -10.75 -40.07 -2.18
N GLY A 92 -11.41 -40.43 -1.08
CA GLY A 92 -11.46 -41.78 -0.56
C GLY A 92 -12.85 -42.35 -0.84
N ASN A 93 -12.89 -43.32 -1.75
CA ASN A 93 -14.07 -44.08 -2.15
C ASN A 93 -14.65 -44.85 -0.94
N GLY A 94 -15.95 -44.80 -0.72
CA GLY A 94 -16.62 -45.48 0.38
C GLY A 94 -18.14 -45.39 0.25
N GLU A 95 -18.73 -46.53 -0.08
CA GLU A 95 -20.05 -46.76 -0.64
C GLU A 95 -21.14 -47.01 0.45
N ASN A 96 -22.40 -46.62 0.15
CA ASN A 96 -23.71 -47.01 0.74
C ASN A 96 -24.04 -46.53 2.18
N THR A 97 -25.23 -46.05 2.58
CA THR A 97 -26.63 -46.35 2.21
C THR A 97 -27.60 -45.19 2.54
N ALA A 98 -28.58 -44.97 1.65
CA ALA A 98 -30.01 -44.62 1.81
C ALA A 98 -30.52 -43.58 2.84
N SER A 99 -31.29 -42.59 2.35
CA SER A 99 -32.61 -42.09 2.82
C SER A 99 -32.92 -40.79 2.06
N ASP A 100 -33.54 -40.85 0.88
CA ASP A 100 -34.98 -40.60 0.63
C ASP A 100 -35.49 -39.20 1.07
N SER A 101 -35.89 -38.41 0.07
CA SER A 101 -36.98 -37.39 0.07
C SER A 101 -36.73 -36.30 -0.99
N THR A 102 -37.24 -36.51 -2.21
CA THR A 102 -37.64 -35.44 -3.16
C THR A 102 -39.03 -34.88 -2.76
N PRO A 103 -39.64 -33.82 -3.38
CA PRO A 103 -39.33 -33.08 -4.63
C PRO A 103 -39.41 -31.53 -4.41
N ALA A 104 -39.41 -30.56 -5.34
CA ALA A 104 -39.75 -30.49 -6.76
C ALA A 104 -39.19 -29.18 -7.40
N SER A 105 -39.05 -29.23 -8.73
CA SER A 105 -39.32 -28.17 -9.72
C SER A 105 -38.37 -26.95 -9.85
N SER A 106 -37.59 -26.90 -10.95
CA SER A 106 -37.98 -26.15 -12.17
C SER A 106 -36.86 -26.13 -13.24
N ILE A 107 -37.04 -26.97 -14.26
CA ILE A 107 -36.77 -26.82 -15.70
C ILE A 107 -35.88 -25.63 -16.15
N SER A 108 -34.72 -25.94 -16.74
CA SER A 108 -34.31 -25.37 -18.03
C SER A 108 -33.20 -26.21 -18.66
N ALA A 109 -33.57 -26.93 -19.70
CA ALA A 109 -32.69 -27.64 -20.61
C ALA A 109 -32.19 -26.68 -21.69
N SER A 110 -30.90 -26.75 -22.00
CA SER A 110 -30.41 -26.46 -23.34
C SER A 110 -29.21 -27.37 -23.59
N ALA A 111 -29.43 -28.36 -24.44
CA ALA A 111 -28.41 -29.25 -24.98
C ALA A 111 -27.83 -28.62 -26.24
N GLU A 112 -26.53 -28.77 -26.47
CA GLU A 112 -26.00 -29.59 -27.58
C GLU A 112 -24.47 -29.47 -27.65
N LEU A 113 -23.81 -30.63 -27.70
CA LEU A 113 -22.46 -30.83 -28.18
C LEU A 113 -22.56 -31.16 -29.68
N PRO A 114 -21.50 -30.96 -30.49
CA PRO A 114 -20.70 -32.14 -30.85
C PRO A 114 -19.19 -31.91 -31.11
N THR A 115 -18.41 -32.92 -30.70
CA THR A 115 -17.33 -33.63 -31.45
C THR A 115 -15.99 -32.94 -31.82
N ASN A 116 -14.90 -33.55 -31.32
CA ASN A 116 -13.43 -33.33 -31.47
C ASN A 116 -12.88 -33.68 -32.90
N PRO A 117 -11.54 -33.78 -33.21
CA PRO A 117 -10.27 -33.52 -32.47
C PRO A 117 -9.13 -32.82 -33.31
N VAL A 118 -7.95 -32.66 -32.68
CA VAL A 118 -6.59 -32.47 -33.28
C VAL A 118 -6.13 -31.03 -33.54
N GLY A 119 -5.12 -30.62 -32.79
CA GLY A 119 -4.37 -29.38 -33.00
C GLY A 119 -3.50 -29.01 -31.80
N ASP A 120 -2.57 -29.89 -31.45
CA ASP A 120 -1.52 -29.65 -30.46
C ASP A 120 -0.65 -28.46 -30.88
N VAL A 121 -0.89 -27.29 -30.30
CA VAL A 121 0.16 -26.31 -30.00
C VAL A 121 -0.18 -25.74 -28.64
N ALA A 122 0.42 -26.33 -27.61
CA ALA A 122 0.51 -25.72 -26.29
C ALA A 122 1.05 -24.28 -26.44
N ALA A 123 0.15 -23.30 -26.32
CA ALA A 123 0.56 -21.90 -26.26
C ALA A 123 1.52 -21.76 -25.07
N PRO A 124 2.79 -21.35 -25.26
CA PRO A 124 3.73 -21.28 -24.15
C PRO A 124 3.21 -20.27 -23.15
N GLY A 125 2.87 -20.77 -21.96
CA GLY A 125 2.38 -19.96 -20.86
C GLY A 125 3.35 -18.80 -20.64
N ARG A 126 2.83 -17.56 -20.72
CA ARG A 126 3.65 -16.36 -20.54
C ARG A 126 4.33 -16.44 -19.18
N THR A 127 5.66 -16.58 -19.18
CA THR A 127 6.46 -16.64 -17.97
C THR A 127 6.25 -15.35 -17.18
N ARG A 128 6.03 -15.49 -15.86
CA ARG A 128 5.91 -14.33 -14.97
C ARG A 128 7.29 -13.70 -14.78
N GLY A 129 7.42 -12.47 -15.24
CA GLY A 129 8.65 -11.67 -15.19
C GLY A 129 8.47 -10.37 -15.99
N PRO A 130 9.49 -9.51 -16.07
CA PRO A 130 9.47 -8.32 -16.93
C PRO A 130 9.12 -8.70 -18.37
N ARG A 131 8.12 -8.04 -18.96
CA ARG A 131 7.65 -8.36 -20.32
C ARG A 131 8.41 -7.53 -21.35
N ILE A 132 9.39 -8.15 -21.99
CA ILE A 132 10.14 -7.54 -23.10
C ILE A 132 9.35 -7.72 -24.40
N ALA A 133 9.27 -6.67 -25.22
CA ALA A 133 8.58 -6.71 -26.51
C ALA A 133 9.36 -7.57 -27.53
N GLN A 134 8.64 -8.32 -28.36
CA GLN A 134 9.25 -9.05 -29.47
C GLN A 134 9.25 -8.16 -30.73
N VAL A 135 10.44 -7.74 -31.19
CA VAL A 135 10.59 -7.02 -32.45
C VAL A 135 10.65 -8.05 -33.60
N ARG A 136 9.73 -7.96 -34.55
CA ARG A 136 9.80 -8.73 -35.80
C ARG A 136 10.43 -7.86 -36.87
N LEU A 137 11.54 -8.31 -37.46
CA LEU A 137 12.14 -7.66 -38.62
C LEU A 137 11.24 -7.87 -39.84
N ILE A 138 10.86 -6.78 -40.51
CA ILE A 138 10.19 -6.85 -41.81
C ILE A 138 11.25 -7.23 -42.84
N LYS A 139 10.96 -8.25 -43.65
CA LYS A 139 11.88 -8.73 -44.70
C LYS A 139 12.00 -7.64 -45.78
N PRO A 140 13.22 -7.26 -46.22
CA PRO A 140 13.36 -6.24 -47.25
C PRO A 140 12.77 -6.74 -48.58
N PRO A 141 12.22 -5.83 -49.41
CA PRO A 141 11.74 -6.19 -50.74
C PRO A 141 12.92 -6.65 -51.60
N SER A 142 12.80 -7.81 -52.25
CA SER A 142 13.77 -8.23 -53.26
C SER A 142 13.56 -7.38 -54.52
N THR A 143 14.59 -6.64 -54.92
CA THR A 143 14.72 -6.08 -56.27
C THR A 143 15.46 -7.06 -57.17
#